data_AF-A0A0G4IM79-F1
#
_entry.id   AF-A0A0G4IM79-F1
#
_cell.length_a   1.000
_cell.length_b   1.000
_cell.length_c   1.000
_cell.angle_alpha   90.00
_cell.angle_beta   90.00
_cell.angle_gamma   90.00
#
_symmetry.space_group_name_H-M   'P 1'
#
loop_
_entity.id
_entity.type
_entity.pdbx_description
1 polymer ?
#
loop_
_entity_poly.entity_id
_entity_poly.type
_entity_poly.pdbx_seq_one_letter_code
_entity_poly.pdbx_strand_id
1 'polypeptide(L)'
;MLSGIALPDVRVACWCAFLLFSLVGLSAPPNDDVHFVLDNGEVVTARRSLALDQSEVVRNFFDSGDAGHDGIFPLKHTNIEQVLLVKTFVEHGGLTSNGLSLRALFQTLILSDFLNMQSMSDSIAERISRAIEFPEFASLSKISKCLEKRAKSACVGISADVIDDLTARMAKLNFHVKCGARIMQYGICGWSGVWGSLSNSWFSEHSARSSQKAMVLTGNVIESVSRRAFAGFDNLEDLFRSLSANRIQSIDIGAFAGLSSLSGLALEYNQILSITAGMFDGLSSLTELSLSSCRIESIGMHAFRGLPRLTNLELSKNNLRSIEPGRFRGLTSLRSLYDSAAKRVLHQRLSSDERLHRDLSGNKVKTITQGAFDDLTSLAKIDLSDNRIKALDQPGIFDNLSSLQRLVLKGNPICANLPTVGLDRPTRKMNGIPAHVYVVCY
;
A
#
# COMPACT_ATOMS: atom_id res chain seq x y z
N MET A 1 -26.57 30.08 -17.78
CA MET A 1 -25.22 30.69 -17.72
C MET A 1 -24.59 30.19 -16.44
N LEU A 2 -23.53 29.39 -16.34
CA LEU A 2 -22.48 28.95 -17.26
C LEU A 2 -22.19 27.46 -16.95
N SER A 3 -22.27 26.62 -17.96
CA SER A 3 -21.75 25.25 -18.00
C SER A 3 -20.29 25.29 -18.41
N GLY A 4 -19.38 24.69 -17.64
CA GLY A 4 -17.99 24.53 -18.06
C GLY A 4 -17.06 24.11 -16.94
N ILE A 5 -16.74 22.81 -16.89
CA ILE A 5 -15.37 22.36 -16.68
C ILE A 5 -15.14 21.23 -17.68
N ALA A 6 -14.38 21.58 -18.72
CA ALA A 6 -13.82 20.65 -19.68
C ALA A 6 -12.74 19.80 -18.99
N LEU A 7 -12.80 18.48 -19.19
CA LEU A 7 -11.67 17.59 -18.98
C LEU A 7 -10.69 17.80 -20.15
N PRO A 8 -9.38 17.82 -19.92
CA PRO A 8 -8.41 18.11 -20.97
C PRO A 8 -8.38 17.00 -22.02
N ASP A 9 -8.47 17.48 -23.26
CA ASP A 9 -8.23 16.79 -24.52
C ASP A 9 -6.78 16.26 -24.56
N VAL A 10 -6.58 14.94 -24.67
CA VAL A 10 -5.31 14.36 -25.14
C VAL A 10 -5.63 13.39 -26.27
N ARG A 11 -5.74 13.99 -27.45
CA ARG A 11 -5.46 13.35 -28.72
C ARG A 11 -3.98 12.96 -28.77
N VAL A 12 -3.73 11.67 -28.94
CA VAL A 12 -2.67 11.10 -29.80
C VAL A 12 -3.26 9.78 -30.30
N ALA A 13 -3.53 9.53 -31.57
CA ALA A 13 -3.76 10.38 -32.72
C ALA A 13 -4.69 9.55 -33.62
N CYS A 14 -5.73 10.18 -34.18
CA CYS A 14 -6.35 9.66 -35.40
C CYS A 14 -5.26 9.54 -36.47
N TRP A 15 -4.89 8.31 -36.84
CA TRP A 15 -4.39 8.02 -38.17
C TRP A 15 -5.38 7.08 -38.87
N CYS A 16 -6.23 7.73 -39.65
CA CYS A 16 -6.92 7.24 -40.84
C CYS A 16 -7.92 6.08 -40.66
N ALA A 17 -9.19 6.48 -40.51
CA ALA A 17 -10.21 5.91 -41.38
C ALA A 17 -9.73 6.06 -42.84
N PHE A 18 -9.28 4.97 -43.47
CA PHE A 18 -9.37 4.65 -44.90
C PHE A 18 -8.52 3.40 -45.18
N LEU A 19 -9.15 2.24 -45.25
CA LEU A 19 -9.04 1.30 -46.38
C LEU A 19 -9.96 0.09 -46.13
N LEU A 20 -11.14 0.21 -46.73
CA LEU A 20 -11.91 -0.80 -47.47
C LEU A 20 -12.28 -2.13 -46.79
N PHE A 21 -13.60 -2.28 -46.62
CA PHE A 21 -14.41 -3.47 -46.87
C PHE A 21 -13.69 -4.75 -47.31
N SER A 22 -13.93 -5.82 -46.56
CA SER A 22 -14.35 -7.14 -47.07
C SER A 22 -14.79 -7.99 -45.88
N LEU A 23 -16.11 -8.07 -45.65
CA LEU A 23 -16.97 -9.19 -46.05
C LEU A 23 -16.60 -10.50 -45.34
N VAL A 24 -17.60 -11.07 -44.67
CA VAL A 24 -17.71 -12.51 -44.46
C VAL A 24 -17.43 -13.18 -45.81
N GLY A 25 -16.26 -13.82 -45.95
CA GLY A 25 -15.79 -14.33 -47.22
C GLY A 25 -14.69 -15.34 -47.00
N LEU A 26 -15.01 -16.60 -47.24
CA LEU A 26 -14.06 -17.67 -47.57
C LEU A 26 -13.34 -17.27 -48.87
N SER A 27 -12.32 -16.43 -48.79
CA SER A 27 -11.33 -16.26 -49.86
C SER A 27 -10.04 -15.72 -49.26
N ALA A 28 -8.94 -16.41 -49.55
CA ALA A 28 -7.60 -16.21 -49.00
C ALA A 28 -7.19 -14.72 -48.88
N PRO A 29 -6.85 -14.22 -47.68
CA PRO A 29 -6.28 -12.89 -47.46
C PRO A 29 -4.73 -12.90 -47.50
N PRO A 30 -4.08 -11.72 -47.52
CA PRO A 30 -2.66 -11.55 -47.81
C PRO A 30 -1.72 -12.05 -46.70
N ASN A 31 -0.45 -12.31 -47.05
CA ASN A 31 0.64 -12.94 -46.27
C ASN A 31 0.99 -12.35 -44.87
N ASP A 32 0.19 -11.45 -44.29
CA ASP A 32 0.48 -10.70 -43.07
C ASP A 32 -0.62 -10.78 -41.99
N ASP A 33 -1.49 -11.80 -42.01
CA ASP A 33 -2.50 -12.02 -40.96
C ASP A 33 -2.02 -13.04 -39.89
N VAL A 34 -2.56 -12.95 -38.68
CA VAL A 34 -2.40 -13.94 -37.60
C VAL A 34 -3.66 -14.79 -37.54
N HIS A 35 -3.46 -16.11 -37.49
CA HIS A 35 -4.52 -17.11 -37.43
C HIS A 35 -4.65 -17.66 -36.01
N PHE A 36 -5.73 -17.31 -35.31
CA PHE A 36 -6.04 -17.86 -34.00
C PHE A 36 -6.81 -19.18 -34.15
N VAL A 37 -6.26 -20.27 -33.63
CA VAL A 37 -6.89 -21.60 -33.68
C VAL A 37 -7.46 -21.94 -32.31
N LEU A 38 -8.77 -22.18 -32.26
CA LEU A 38 -9.52 -22.52 -31.04
C LEU A 38 -9.47 -24.03 -30.74
N ASP A 39 -9.87 -24.42 -29.52
CA ASP A 39 -9.93 -25.83 -29.09
C ASP A 39 -10.83 -26.71 -29.98
N ASN A 40 -11.88 -26.14 -30.57
CA ASN A 40 -12.79 -26.83 -31.47
C ASN A 40 -12.30 -26.87 -32.94
N GLY A 41 -11.09 -26.36 -33.21
CA GLY A 41 -10.50 -26.30 -34.54
C GLY A 41 -10.97 -25.12 -35.41
N GLU A 42 -11.84 -24.25 -34.90
CA GLU A 42 -12.22 -23.02 -35.61
C GLU A 42 -11.04 -22.06 -35.71
N VAL A 43 -10.96 -21.33 -36.83
CA VAL A 43 -9.89 -20.38 -37.11
C VAL A 43 -10.46 -18.97 -37.23
N VAL A 44 -9.91 -18.04 -36.45
CA VAL A 44 -10.25 -16.61 -36.51
C VAL A 44 -9.03 -15.82 -36.96
N THR A 45 -9.20 -14.92 -37.93
CA THR A 45 -8.12 -14.09 -38.46
C THR A 45 -8.15 -12.67 -37.93
N ALA A 46 -6.97 -12.11 -37.69
CA ALA A 46 -6.75 -10.70 -37.38
C ALA A 46 -5.47 -10.18 -38.05
N ARG A 47 -5.41 -8.87 -38.30
CA ARG A 47 -4.21 -8.22 -38.86
C ARG A 47 -3.03 -8.37 -37.91
N ARG A 48 -1.89 -8.82 -38.42
CA ARG A 48 -0.69 -9.08 -37.59
C ARG A 48 -0.17 -7.83 -36.89
N SER A 49 -0.07 -6.70 -37.58
CA SER A 49 0.39 -5.44 -36.97
C SER A 49 -0.44 -5.08 -35.74
N LEU A 50 -1.76 -5.17 -35.84
CA LEU A 50 -2.68 -4.85 -34.76
C LEU A 50 -2.60 -5.86 -33.60
N ALA A 51 -2.46 -7.15 -33.90
CA ALA A 51 -2.30 -8.18 -32.88
C ALA A 51 -0.97 -8.03 -32.10
N LEU A 52 0.12 -7.75 -32.82
CA LEU A 52 1.45 -7.49 -32.23
C LEU A 52 1.47 -6.19 -31.43
N ASP A 53 0.74 -5.16 -31.84
CA ASP A 53 0.67 -3.90 -31.11
C ASP A 53 -0.09 -4.05 -29.78
N GLN A 54 -1.20 -4.81 -29.80
CA GLN A 54 -2.10 -4.90 -28.65
C GLN A 54 -1.75 -6.01 -27.65
N SER A 55 -1.13 -7.11 -28.08
CA SER A 55 -0.86 -8.29 -27.23
C SER A 55 0.64 -8.57 -27.09
N GLU A 56 1.13 -8.49 -25.86
CA GLU A 56 2.52 -8.85 -25.54
C GLU A 56 2.77 -10.35 -25.69
N VAL A 57 1.80 -11.20 -25.35
CA VAL A 57 1.93 -12.65 -25.50
C VAL A 57 2.06 -13.05 -26.97
N VAL A 58 1.23 -12.45 -27.84
CA VAL A 58 1.32 -12.68 -29.29
C VAL A 58 2.68 -12.20 -29.80
N ARG A 59 3.13 -11.00 -29.40
CA ARG A 59 4.45 -10.49 -29.77
C ARG A 59 5.58 -11.44 -29.39
N ASN A 60 5.62 -11.87 -28.14
CA ASN A 60 6.66 -12.77 -27.63
C ASN A 60 6.66 -14.12 -28.34
N PHE A 61 5.49 -14.65 -28.69
CA PHE A 61 5.35 -15.91 -29.44
C PHE A 61 5.91 -15.82 -30.86
N PHE A 62 5.74 -14.68 -31.53
CA PHE A 62 6.33 -14.45 -32.84
C PHE A 62 7.83 -14.17 -32.77
N ASP A 63 8.28 -13.45 -31.74
CA ASP A 63 9.69 -13.15 -31.52
C ASP A 63 10.51 -14.40 -31.12
N SER A 64 9.89 -15.40 -30.48
CA SER A 64 10.57 -16.66 -30.11
C SER A 64 10.80 -17.61 -31.29
N GLY A 65 10.16 -17.35 -32.44
CA GLY A 65 10.21 -18.24 -33.61
C GLY A 65 9.34 -19.51 -33.47
N ASP A 66 8.54 -19.63 -32.40
CA ASP A 66 7.58 -20.73 -32.21
C ASP A 66 6.35 -20.58 -33.11
N ALA A 67 6.11 -19.37 -33.62
CA ALA A 67 5.17 -19.15 -34.70
C ALA A 67 5.68 -19.86 -35.95
N GLY A 68 5.04 -20.97 -36.33
CA GLY A 68 5.28 -21.61 -37.62
C GLY A 68 5.17 -20.60 -38.78
N HIS A 69 5.70 -20.96 -39.94
CA HIS A 69 5.73 -20.07 -41.12
C HIS A 69 4.35 -19.49 -41.52
N ASP A 70 3.25 -20.10 -41.06
CA ASP A 70 1.87 -19.74 -41.38
C ASP A 70 1.20 -18.78 -40.36
N GLY A 71 1.91 -18.31 -39.34
CA GLY A 71 1.37 -17.31 -38.40
C GLY A 71 0.21 -17.80 -37.51
N ILE A 72 0.24 -19.08 -37.17
CA ILE A 72 -0.80 -19.76 -36.39
C ILE A 72 -0.53 -19.61 -34.88
N PHE A 73 -1.47 -19.01 -34.15
CA PHE A 73 -1.44 -18.83 -32.71
C PHE A 73 -2.53 -19.70 -32.03
N PRO A 74 -2.17 -20.74 -31.25
CA PRO A 74 -3.16 -21.58 -30.60
C PRO A 74 -3.77 -20.88 -29.36
N LEU A 75 -5.10 -20.77 -29.32
CA LEU A 75 -5.87 -20.28 -28.17
C LEU A 75 -6.55 -21.44 -27.44
N LYS A 76 -5.81 -22.04 -26.52
CA LYS A 76 -6.35 -23.12 -25.69
C LYS A 76 -7.43 -22.58 -24.75
N HIS A 77 -8.47 -23.39 -24.51
CA HIS A 77 -9.56 -23.08 -23.57
C HIS A 77 -10.37 -21.81 -23.89
N THR A 78 -10.37 -21.39 -25.17
CA THR A 78 -11.04 -20.17 -25.64
C THR A 78 -12.13 -20.53 -26.64
N ASN A 79 -13.28 -19.86 -26.55
CA ASN A 79 -14.39 -20.04 -27.49
C ASN A 79 -14.51 -18.87 -28.50
N ILE A 80 -15.26 -19.09 -29.57
CA ILE A 80 -15.42 -18.11 -30.66
C ILE A 80 -16.09 -16.80 -30.21
N GLU A 81 -16.99 -16.86 -29.23
CA GLU A 81 -17.67 -15.69 -28.66
C GLU A 81 -16.65 -14.73 -28.01
N GLN A 82 -15.72 -15.26 -27.21
CA GLN A 82 -14.65 -14.47 -26.59
C GLN A 82 -13.76 -13.79 -27.62
N VAL A 83 -13.35 -14.53 -28.66
CA VAL A 83 -12.47 -13.99 -29.70
C VAL A 83 -13.18 -12.93 -30.52
N LEU A 84 -14.46 -13.12 -30.85
CA LEU A 84 -15.25 -12.12 -31.57
C LEU A 84 -15.40 -10.82 -30.77
N LEU A 85 -15.60 -10.92 -29.45
CA LEU A 85 -15.69 -9.75 -28.57
C LEU A 85 -14.37 -8.98 -28.50
N VAL A 86 -13.25 -9.71 -28.35
CA VAL A 86 -11.90 -9.13 -28.38
C VAL A 86 -11.61 -8.45 -29.72
N LYS A 87 -11.89 -9.15 -30.82
CA LYS A 87 -11.74 -8.63 -32.18
C LYS A 87 -12.55 -7.35 -32.38
N THR A 88 -13.82 -7.35 -31.92
CA THR A 88 -14.69 -6.17 -32.02
C THR A 88 -14.09 -4.97 -31.28
N PHE A 89 -13.60 -5.16 -30.06
CA PHE A 89 -12.96 -4.08 -29.28
C PHE A 89 -11.73 -3.53 -30.00
N VAL A 90 -10.86 -4.42 -30.49
CA VAL A 90 -9.60 -4.07 -31.16
C VAL A 90 -9.84 -3.34 -32.48
N GLU A 91 -10.83 -3.76 -33.26
CA GLU A 91 -11.16 -3.14 -34.55
C GLU A 91 -11.93 -1.83 -34.43
N HIS A 92 -12.80 -1.70 -33.43
CA HIS A 92 -13.73 -0.57 -33.31
C HIS A 92 -13.35 0.41 -32.18
N GLY A 93 -12.20 0.20 -31.52
CA GLY A 93 -11.74 1.06 -30.43
C GLY A 93 -12.62 0.98 -29.17
N GLY A 94 -13.37 -0.11 -29.00
CA GLY A 94 -14.21 -0.31 -27.84
C GLY A 94 -15.34 -1.30 -28.04
N LEU A 95 -15.83 -1.80 -26.90
CA LEU A 95 -17.10 -2.50 -26.79
C LEU A 95 -18.22 -1.43 -26.86
N THR A 96 -19.20 -1.52 -27.76
CA THR A 96 -20.21 -0.43 -27.89
C THR A 96 -20.99 -0.23 -26.58
N SER A 97 -21.45 1.00 -26.31
CA SER A 97 -22.00 1.45 -25.02
C SER A 97 -23.34 0.83 -24.63
N ASN A 98 -23.99 0.09 -25.53
CA ASN A 98 -25.33 -0.46 -25.31
C ASN A 98 -25.23 -1.91 -24.82
N GLY A 99 -25.03 -2.08 -23.51
CA GLY A 99 -25.50 -3.28 -22.80
C GLY A 99 -24.83 -4.60 -23.19
N LEU A 100 -23.50 -4.65 -23.20
CA LEU A 100 -22.84 -5.96 -23.11
C LEU A 100 -23.16 -6.59 -21.75
N SER A 101 -23.63 -7.83 -21.80
CA SER A 101 -23.97 -8.58 -20.59
C SER A 101 -22.74 -8.72 -19.69
N LEU A 102 -22.93 -8.84 -18.36
CA LEU A 102 -21.83 -9.13 -17.44
C LEU A 102 -21.06 -10.39 -17.86
N ARG A 103 -21.76 -11.38 -18.44
CA ARG A 103 -21.16 -12.59 -19.02
C ARG A 103 -20.14 -12.23 -20.09
N ALA A 104 -20.53 -11.43 -21.08
CA ALA A 104 -19.65 -11.00 -22.17
C ALA A 104 -18.44 -10.21 -21.63
N LEU A 105 -18.64 -9.30 -20.66
CA LEU A 105 -17.54 -8.54 -20.05
C LEU A 105 -16.53 -9.45 -19.34
N PHE A 106 -16.99 -10.38 -18.50
CA PHE A 106 -16.09 -11.32 -17.81
C PHE A 106 -15.38 -12.26 -18.78
N GLN A 107 -16.09 -12.79 -19.78
CA GLN A 107 -15.50 -13.64 -20.82
C GLN A 107 -14.42 -12.91 -21.62
N THR A 108 -14.67 -11.64 -21.96
CA THR A 108 -13.70 -10.79 -22.67
C THR A 108 -12.49 -10.48 -21.80
N LEU A 109 -12.69 -10.20 -20.51
CA LEU A 109 -11.61 -9.94 -19.56
C LEU A 109 -10.66 -11.13 -19.44
N ILE A 110 -11.18 -12.35 -19.34
CA ILE A 110 -10.35 -13.56 -19.22
C ILE A 110 -9.43 -13.70 -20.43
N LEU A 111 -9.95 -13.47 -21.64
CA LEU A 111 -9.15 -13.55 -22.85
C LEU A 111 -8.18 -12.35 -22.99
N SER A 112 -8.59 -11.14 -22.60
CA SER A 112 -7.68 -9.98 -22.64
C SER A 112 -6.52 -10.12 -21.65
N ASP A 113 -6.78 -10.68 -20.48
CA ASP A 113 -5.76 -10.98 -19.48
C ASP A 113 -4.81 -12.08 -19.96
N PHE A 114 -5.34 -13.19 -20.50
CA PHE A 114 -4.55 -14.26 -21.10
C PHE A 114 -3.61 -13.76 -22.21
N LEU A 115 -4.08 -12.83 -23.04
CA LEU A 115 -3.31 -12.22 -24.13
C LEU A 115 -2.47 -11.01 -23.67
N ASN A 116 -2.52 -10.65 -22.39
CA ASN A 116 -1.83 -9.49 -21.81
C ASN A 116 -2.12 -8.18 -22.58
N MET A 117 -3.40 -7.91 -22.84
CA MET A 117 -3.89 -6.70 -23.50
C MET A 117 -4.28 -5.64 -22.45
N GLN A 118 -3.28 -5.02 -21.82
CA GLN A 118 -3.47 -4.16 -20.63
C GLN A 118 -4.46 -3.01 -20.81
N SER A 119 -4.38 -2.27 -21.92
CA SER A 119 -5.30 -1.15 -22.20
C SER A 119 -6.75 -1.62 -22.33
N MET A 120 -6.94 -2.81 -22.89
CA MET A 120 -8.25 -3.43 -23.02
C MET A 120 -8.78 -3.92 -21.67
N SER A 121 -7.95 -4.60 -20.88
CA SER A 121 -8.31 -5.04 -19.53
C SER A 121 -8.72 -3.85 -18.64
N ASP A 122 -8.03 -2.71 -18.73
CA ASP A 122 -8.40 -1.48 -18.01
C ASP A 122 -9.78 -0.95 -18.45
N SER A 123 -10.06 -0.92 -19.77
CA SER A 123 -11.37 -0.49 -20.30
C SER A 123 -12.51 -1.43 -19.88
N ILE A 124 -12.26 -2.75 -19.86
CA ILE A 124 -13.25 -3.74 -19.41
C ILE A 124 -13.48 -3.61 -17.90
N ALA A 125 -12.42 -3.44 -17.11
CA ALA A 125 -12.51 -3.24 -15.66
C ALA A 125 -13.34 -1.99 -15.32
N GLU A 126 -13.19 -0.89 -16.07
CA GLU A 126 -14.01 0.32 -15.92
C GLU A 126 -15.49 0.04 -16.19
N ARG A 127 -15.80 -0.73 -17.23
CA ARG A 127 -17.19 -1.11 -17.56
C ARG A 127 -17.82 -2.01 -16.51
N ILE A 128 -17.07 -3.01 -16.03
CA ILE A 128 -17.51 -3.87 -14.92
C ILE A 128 -17.73 -3.01 -13.67
N SER A 129 -16.84 -2.06 -13.39
CA SER A 129 -16.97 -1.13 -12.25
C SER A 129 -18.25 -0.31 -12.31
N ARG A 130 -18.67 0.14 -13.50
CA ARG A 130 -19.91 0.90 -13.69
C ARG A 130 -21.16 0.02 -13.63
N ALA A 131 -21.05 -1.24 -14.06
CA ALA A 131 -22.16 -2.18 -14.09
C ALA A 131 -22.50 -2.77 -12.70
N ILE A 132 -21.58 -2.70 -11.75
CA ILE A 132 -21.74 -3.25 -10.41
C ILE A 132 -21.78 -2.12 -9.38
N GLU A 133 -22.89 -1.97 -8.67
CA GLU A 133 -22.94 -1.11 -7.48
C GLU A 133 -22.11 -1.74 -6.36
N PHE A 134 -21.05 -1.05 -5.95
CA PHE A 134 -20.26 -1.43 -4.78
C PHE A 134 -20.75 -0.64 -3.57
N PRO A 135 -20.97 -1.30 -2.42
CA PRO A 135 -21.23 -0.57 -1.19
C PRO A 135 -20.02 0.30 -0.86
N GLU A 136 -20.28 1.55 -0.45
CA GLU A 136 -19.24 2.44 0.05
C GLU A 136 -18.47 1.71 1.18
N PHE A 137 -17.13 1.78 1.15
CA PHE A 137 -16.23 1.20 2.17
C PHE A 137 -16.06 -0.34 2.17
N ALA A 138 -16.36 -1.02 1.07
CA ALA A 138 -16.06 -2.45 0.91
C ALA A 138 -14.54 -2.73 1.01
N SER A 139 -14.18 -3.79 1.73
CA SER A 139 -12.80 -4.30 1.73
C SER A 139 -12.49 -5.04 0.43
N LEU A 140 -11.20 -5.19 0.08
CA LEU A 140 -10.76 -6.00 -1.06
C LEU A 140 -11.46 -7.37 -1.07
N SER A 141 -11.44 -8.05 0.08
CA SER A 141 -12.09 -9.35 0.26
C SER A 141 -13.61 -9.35 0.00
N LYS A 142 -14.31 -8.24 0.27
CA LYS A 142 -15.75 -8.12 -0.02
C LYS A 142 -15.99 -7.87 -1.51
N ILE A 143 -15.11 -7.10 -2.14
CA ILE A 143 -15.16 -6.80 -3.58
C ILE A 143 -14.88 -8.06 -4.38
N SER A 144 -13.79 -8.77 -4.08
CA SER A 144 -13.46 -10.05 -4.74
C SER A 144 -14.61 -11.06 -4.61
N LYS A 145 -15.20 -11.22 -3.41
CA LYS A 145 -16.38 -12.09 -3.21
C LYS A 145 -17.62 -11.64 -3.99
N CYS A 146 -17.83 -10.33 -4.12
CA CYS A 146 -18.92 -9.78 -4.94
C CYS A 146 -18.71 -10.12 -6.42
N LEU A 147 -17.48 -9.92 -6.92
CA LEU A 147 -17.09 -10.24 -8.29
C LEU A 147 -17.24 -11.74 -8.58
N GLU A 148 -16.76 -12.62 -7.69
CA GLU A 148 -16.96 -14.07 -7.78
C GLU A 148 -18.44 -14.43 -7.91
N LYS A 149 -19.28 -13.85 -7.05
CA LYS A 149 -20.72 -14.12 -7.05
C LYS A 149 -21.38 -13.65 -8.36
N ARG A 150 -21.01 -12.46 -8.84
CA ARG A 150 -21.52 -11.90 -10.10
C ARG A 150 -21.07 -12.71 -11.31
N ALA A 151 -19.82 -13.16 -11.36
CA ALA A 151 -19.30 -14.04 -12.42
C ALA A 151 -20.01 -15.39 -12.42
N LYS A 152 -20.20 -16.02 -11.25
CA LYS A 152 -20.98 -17.25 -11.08
C LYS A 152 -22.42 -17.10 -11.54
N SER A 153 -23.10 -16.00 -11.18
CA SER A 153 -24.46 -15.70 -11.65
C SER A 153 -24.55 -15.46 -13.16
N ALA A 154 -23.44 -15.04 -13.80
CA ALA A 154 -23.33 -14.89 -15.24
C ALA A 154 -22.88 -16.18 -15.96
N CYS A 155 -22.78 -17.30 -15.23
CA CYS A 155 -22.29 -18.59 -15.72
C CYS A 155 -20.85 -18.55 -16.28
N VAL A 156 -19.98 -17.72 -15.69
CA VAL A 156 -18.55 -17.62 -16.05
C VAL A 156 -17.69 -18.09 -14.90
N GLY A 157 -16.82 -19.07 -15.16
CA GLY A 157 -15.75 -19.47 -14.24
C GLY A 157 -14.58 -18.49 -14.37
N ILE A 158 -14.18 -17.87 -13.27
CA ILE A 158 -13.05 -16.95 -13.21
C ILE A 158 -12.12 -17.40 -12.09
N SER A 159 -10.81 -17.40 -12.33
CA SER A 159 -9.82 -17.77 -11.32
C SER A 159 -9.68 -16.66 -10.26
N ALA A 160 -9.11 -17.02 -9.10
CA ALA A 160 -8.79 -16.03 -8.07
C ALA A 160 -7.83 -14.96 -8.60
N ASP A 161 -6.83 -15.35 -9.40
CA ASP A 161 -5.83 -14.42 -9.95
C ASP A 161 -6.45 -13.35 -10.85
N VAL A 162 -7.39 -13.72 -11.75
CA VAL A 162 -8.08 -12.75 -12.61
C VAL A 162 -8.99 -11.83 -11.80
N ILE A 163 -9.58 -12.35 -10.71
CA ILE A 163 -10.37 -11.50 -9.79
C ILE A 163 -9.46 -10.52 -9.05
N ASP A 164 -8.30 -10.95 -8.59
CA ASP A 164 -7.36 -10.10 -7.88
C ASP A 164 -6.80 -9.00 -8.81
N ASP A 165 -6.45 -9.35 -10.05
CA ASP A 165 -6.05 -8.38 -11.08
C ASP A 165 -7.18 -7.38 -11.40
N LEU A 166 -8.40 -7.88 -11.65
CA LEU A 166 -9.57 -7.03 -11.86
C LEU A 166 -9.78 -6.08 -10.67
N THR A 167 -9.72 -6.61 -9.45
CA THR A 167 -9.89 -5.82 -8.23
C THR A 167 -8.81 -4.75 -8.09
N ALA A 168 -7.56 -5.06 -8.45
CA ALA A 168 -6.45 -4.11 -8.45
C ALA A 168 -6.64 -2.99 -9.50
N ARG A 169 -7.10 -3.32 -10.72
CA ARG A 169 -7.45 -2.33 -11.75
C ARG A 169 -8.58 -1.43 -11.30
N MET A 170 -9.61 -2.00 -10.70
CA MET A 170 -10.75 -1.25 -10.16
C MET A 170 -10.33 -0.32 -9.02
N ALA A 171 -9.42 -0.75 -8.14
CA ALA A 171 -8.83 0.08 -7.09
C ALA A 171 -8.04 1.27 -7.68
N LYS A 172 -7.22 1.02 -8.71
CA LYS A 172 -6.53 2.07 -9.47
C LYS A 172 -7.55 3.07 -10.05
N LEU A 173 -8.57 2.62 -10.77
CA LEU A 173 -9.61 3.47 -11.33
C LEU A 173 -10.32 4.31 -10.25
N ASN A 174 -10.65 3.68 -9.11
CA ASN A 174 -11.25 4.36 -7.97
C ASN A 174 -10.36 5.50 -7.44
N PHE A 175 -9.06 5.23 -7.31
CA PHE A 175 -8.07 6.23 -6.92
C PHE A 175 -8.00 7.38 -7.94
N HIS A 176 -7.94 7.11 -9.25
CA HIS A 176 -7.89 8.16 -10.27
C HIS A 176 -9.14 9.04 -10.26
N VAL A 177 -10.33 8.45 -10.13
CA VAL A 177 -11.60 9.19 -10.08
C VAL A 177 -11.69 10.09 -8.83
N LYS A 178 -11.24 9.60 -7.67
CA LYS A 178 -11.35 10.34 -6.40
C LYS A 178 -10.19 11.30 -6.15
N CYS A 179 -8.97 10.87 -6.41
CA CYS A 179 -7.75 11.56 -6.00
C CYS A 179 -6.96 12.16 -7.17
N GLY A 180 -7.09 11.60 -8.38
CA GLY A 180 -6.22 11.90 -9.53
C GLY A 180 -5.99 13.40 -9.73
N ALA A 181 -7.04 14.17 -10.04
CA ALA A 181 -6.90 15.60 -10.31
C ALA A 181 -6.40 16.44 -9.11
N ARG A 182 -6.72 16.05 -7.86
CA ARG A 182 -6.40 16.84 -6.66
C ARG A 182 -5.01 16.57 -6.09
N ILE A 183 -4.52 15.33 -6.18
CA ILE A 183 -3.11 15.03 -5.86
C ILE A 183 -2.21 15.81 -6.81
N MET A 184 -2.59 15.91 -8.09
CA MET A 184 -1.82 16.64 -9.11
C MET A 184 -1.67 18.13 -8.84
N GLN A 185 -2.67 18.78 -8.23
CA GLN A 185 -2.67 20.23 -8.04
C GLN A 185 -2.27 20.65 -6.62
N TYR A 186 -2.53 19.81 -5.61
CA TYR A 186 -2.39 20.19 -4.21
C TYR A 186 -1.66 19.15 -3.35
N GLY A 187 -1.29 17.99 -3.90
CA GLY A 187 -0.72 16.90 -3.10
C GLY A 187 -1.69 16.27 -2.09
N ILE A 188 -2.98 16.54 -2.22
CA ILE A 188 -3.99 16.12 -1.24
C ILE A 188 -5.06 15.32 -1.97
N CYS A 189 -5.27 14.05 -1.57
CA CYS A 189 -6.54 13.41 -1.88
C CYS A 189 -7.59 13.92 -0.88
N GLY A 190 -8.48 14.79 -1.37
CA GLY A 190 -9.53 15.39 -0.54
C GLY A 190 -10.78 14.53 -0.37
N TRP A 191 -10.73 13.24 -0.73
CA TRP A 191 -11.89 12.35 -0.74
C TRP A 191 -11.59 11.07 0.05
N SER A 192 -12.59 10.61 0.80
CA SER A 192 -12.53 9.35 1.55
C SER A 192 -12.96 8.16 0.69
N GLY A 193 -12.62 6.95 1.14
CA GLY A 193 -13.07 5.71 0.52
C GLY A 193 -12.29 5.30 -0.72
N VAL A 194 -11.02 5.69 -0.84
CA VAL A 194 -10.03 4.97 -1.66
C VAL A 194 -9.75 3.65 -1.00
N TRP A 195 -9.77 2.55 -1.75
CA TRP A 195 -9.57 1.20 -1.25
C TRP A 195 -8.56 0.45 -2.11
N GLY A 196 -8.00 -0.64 -1.55
CA GLY A 196 -7.11 -1.53 -2.27
C GLY A 196 -5.66 -1.52 -1.78
N SER A 197 -4.77 -2.04 -2.62
CA SER A 197 -3.33 -2.10 -2.40
C SER A 197 -2.65 -0.93 -3.10
N LEU A 198 -2.08 0.00 -2.32
CA LEU A 198 -1.38 1.15 -2.85
C LEU A 198 -0.14 0.67 -3.64
N SER A 199 -0.06 1.05 -4.91
CA SER A 199 1.00 0.60 -5.81
C SER A 199 1.46 1.68 -6.76
N ASN A 200 2.62 1.47 -7.38
CA ASN A 200 3.19 2.45 -8.30
C ASN A 200 2.29 2.72 -9.51
N SER A 201 1.49 1.73 -9.91
CA SER A 201 0.58 1.84 -11.05
C SER A 201 -0.53 2.87 -10.82
N TRP A 202 -0.91 3.14 -9.56
CA TRP A 202 -1.86 4.20 -9.21
C TRP A 202 -1.34 5.58 -9.62
N PHE A 203 -0.03 5.72 -9.74
CA PHE A 203 0.64 6.96 -10.11
C PHE A 203 1.13 6.97 -11.57
N SER A 204 0.90 5.92 -12.37
CA SER A 204 1.52 5.69 -13.70
C SER A 204 1.41 6.88 -14.66
N GLU A 205 0.31 7.62 -14.62
CA GLU A 205 0.05 8.77 -15.51
C GLU A 205 0.66 10.11 -15.03
N HIS A 206 1.48 10.09 -13.98
CA HIS A 206 1.91 11.32 -13.29
C HIS A 206 3.29 11.80 -13.76
N SER A 207 3.33 12.86 -14.57
CA SER A 207 4.58 13.49 -15.04
C SER A 207 5.33 14.28 -13.95
N ALA A 208 4.65 14.62 -12.84
CA ALA A 208 5.16 15.52 -11.80
C ALA A 208 5.67 14.81 -10.52
N ARG A 209 5.82 13.46 -10.53
CA ARG A 209 6.20 12.66 -9.35
C ARG A 209 7.45 13.18 -8.62
N SER A 210 8.46 13.60 -9.38
CA SER A 210 9.72 14.08 -8.85
C SER A 210 9.61 15.45 -8.17
N SER A 211 8.55 16.23 -8.41
CA SER A 211 8.37 17.57 -7.81
C SER A 211 7.53 17.55 -6.52
N GLN A 212 6.88 16.43 -6.22
CA GLN A 212 5.91 16.34 -5.13
C GLN A 212 6.62 16.26 -3.77
N LYS A 213 6.32 17.20 -2.88
CA LYS A 213 6.91 17.25 -1.52
C LYS A 213 6.06 16.58 -0.45
N ALA A 214 4.73 16.57 -0.63
CA ALA A 214 3.80 15.98 0.32
C ALA A 214 2.65 15.26 -0.40
N MET A 215 2.17 14.18 0.21
CA MET A 215 0.99 13.43 -0.25
C MET A 215 0.08 13.15 0.94
N VAL A 216 -1.23 13.37 0.81
CA VAL A 216 -2.21 13.10 1.87
C VAL A 216 -3.25 12.08 1.37
N LEU A 217 -3.24 10.88 1.99
CA LEU A 217 -4.20 9.78 1.77
C LEU A 217 -4.92 9.38 3.08
N THR A 218 -4.90 10.24 4.10
CA THR A 218 -5.44 9.92 5.44
C THR A 218 -6.96 9.72 5.38
N GLY A 219 -7.48 8.79 6.18
CA GLY A 219 -8.93 8.58 6.29
C GLY A 219 -9.52 7.82 5.11
N ASN A 220 -8.73 6.94 4.50
CA ASN A 220 -9.15 6.06 3.42
C ASN A 220 -9.30 4.61 3.91
N VAL A 221 -9.48 3.68 2.96
CA VAL A 221 -9.70 2.25 3.19
C VAL A 221 -8.58 1.45 2.52
N ILE A 222 -7.38 2.02 2.45
CA ILE A 222 -6.21 1.33 1.87
C ILE A 222 -5.84 0.17 2.81
N GLU A 223 -5.65 -1.02 2.24
CA GLU A 223 -5.44 -2.26 3.00
C GLU A 223 -3.99 -2.74 2.99
N SER A 224 -3.22 -2.33 1.99
CA SER A 224 -1.80 -2.69 1.90
C SER A 224 -1.00 -1.67 1.09
N VAL A 225 0.32 -1.72 1.26
CA VAL A 225 1.27 -0.92 0.48
C VAL A 225 2.25 -1.87 -0.20
N SER A 226 2.20 -1.90 -1.53
CA SER A 226 3.00 -2.81 -2.34
C SER A 226 4.45 -2.35 -2.51
N ARG A 227 5.32 -3.28 -2.89
CA ARG A 227 6.74 -3.01 -3.18
C ARG A 227 6.88 -1.85 -4.17
N ARG A 228 7.77 -0.89 -3.86
CA ARG A 228 8.05 0.30 -4.69
C ARG A 228 6.81 1.16 -4.99
N ALA A 229 5.78 1.14 -4.13
CA ALA A 229 4.56 1.93 -4.32
C ALA A 229 4.85 3.40 -4.65
N PHE A 230 5.89 3.98 -4.02
CA PHE A 230 6.27 5.38 -4.19
C PHE A 230 7.49 5.62 -5.10
N ALA A 231 7.86 4.66 -5.97
CA ALA A 231 8.99 4.88 -6.86
C ALA A 231 8.76 6.08 -7.82
N GLY A 232 9.78 6.95 -7.90
CA GLY A 232 9.75 8.20 -8.66
C GLY A 232 9.34 9.44 -7.86
N PHE A 233 8.97 9.30 -6.58
CA PHE A 233 8.69 10.40 -5.66
C PHE A 233 9.93 10.80 -4.84
N ASP A 234 11.03 11.13 -5.53
CA ASP A 234 12.36 11.25 -4.93
C ASP A 234 12.50 12.45 -3.96
N ASN A 235 11.67 13.48 -4.14
CA ASN A 235 11.65 14.70 -3.32
C ASN A 235 10.51 14.74 -2.30
N LEU A 236 9.87 13.59 -2.03
CA LEU A 236 8.83 13.51 -1.03
C LEU A 236 9.44 13.60 0.36
N GLU A 237 9.27 14.76 0.99
CA GLU A 237 9.86 15.10 2.29
C GLU A 237 8.91 14.73 3.46
N ASP A 238 7.59 14.73 3.21
CA ASP A 238 6.56 14.54 4.22
C ASP A 238 5.44 13.57 3.78
N LEU A 239 5.36 12.40 4.42
CA LEU A 239 4.24 11.44 4.39
C LEU A 239 3.58 11.29 5.76
N PHE A 240 3.90 12.18 6.70
CA PHE A 240 3.47 12.13 8.09
C PHE A 240 1.95 12.28 8.26
N ARG A 241 1.22 12.66 7.20
CA ARG A 241 -0.26 12.63 7.17
C ARG A 241 -0.81 11.86 5.99
N SER A 242 -0.02 11.00 5.38
CA SER A 242 -0.49 10.30 4.20
C SER A 242 -1.27 9.04 4.55
N LEU A 243 -0.71 8.16 5.38
CA LEU A 243 -1.24 6.80 5.50
C LEU A 243 -2.00 6.55 6.80
N SER A 244 -2.16 7.56 7.66
CA SER A 244 -2.90 7.47 8.91
C SER A 244 -4.40 7.18 8.69
N ALA A 245 -5.03 6.53 9.66
CA ALA A 245 -6.47 6.22 9.65
C ALA A 245 -6.93 5.51 8.36
N ASN A 246 -6.15 4.51 7.93
CA ASN A 246 -6.49 3.59 6.85
C ASN A 246 -6.83 2.20 7.44
N ARG A 247 -6.84 1.14 6.61
CA ARG A 247 -7.00 -0.25 7.05
C ARG A 247 -5.76 -1.09 6.71
N ILE A 248 -4.59 -0.46 6.71
CA ILE A 248 -3.34 -1.11 6.27
C ILE A 248 -3.03 -2.27 7.21
N GLN A 249 -2.99 -3.47 6.65
CA GLN A 249 -2.67 -4.72 7.35
C GLN A 249 -1.26 -5.20 6.99
N SER A 250 -0.83 -4.98 5.74
CA SER A 250 0.48 -5.38 5.24
C SER A 250 1.21 -4.26 4.51
N ILE A 251 2.52 -4.24 4.68
CA ILE A 251 3.45 -3.37 3.96
C ILE A 251 4.54 -4.28 3.42
N ASP A 252 4.67 -4.34 2.10
CA ASP A 252 5.65 -5.20 1.44
C ASP A 252 7.08 -4.73 1.69
N ILE A 253 8.03 -5.66 1.61
CA ILE A 253 9.46 -5.33 1.67
C ILE A 253 9.81 -4.37 0.53
N GLY A 254 10.43 -3.25 0.88
CA GLY A 254 10.77 -2.19 -0.07
C GLY A 254 9.55 -1.42 -0.60
N ALA A 255 8.42 -1.41 0.10
CA ALA A 255 7.26 -0.56 -0.21
C ALA A 255 7.65 0.93 -0.34
N PHE A 256 8.56 1.39 0.52
CA PHE A 256 9.05 2.77 0.57
C PHE A 256 10.39 2.97 -0.15
N ALA A 257 10.82 2.01 -0.98
CA ALA A 257 12.07 2.12 -1.71
C ALA A 257 12.07 3.34 -2.65
N GLY A 258 13.10 4.19 -2.52
CA GLY A 258 13.25 5.45 -3.26
C GLY A 258 12.89 6.70 -2.46
N LEU A 259 12.26 6.57 -1.29
CA LEU A 259 11.92 7.70 -0.42
C LEU A 259 13.08 8.14 0.50
N SER A 260 14.27 8.34 -0.08
CA SER A 260 15.50 8.65 0.68
C SER A 260 15.47 10.02 1.36
N SER A 261 14.62 10.92 0.91
CA SER A 261 14.45 12.29 1.45
C SER A 261 13.37 12.39 2.53
N LEU A 262 12.61 11.31 2.77
CA LEU A 262 11.48 11.33 3.69
C LEU A 262 11.94 11.53 5.14
N SER A 263 11.39 12.53 5.81
CA SER A 263 11.76 12.91 7.17
C SER A 263 10.80 12.38 8.23
N GLY A 264 9.52 12.22 7.88
CA GLY A 264 8.46 11.75 8.77
C GLY A 264 7.45 10.81 8.08
N LEU A 265 7.05 9.76 8.79
CA LEU A 265 6.06 8.78 8.35
C LEU A 265 5.09 8.48 9.50
N ALA A 266 3.79 8.66 9.26
CA ALA A 266 2.74 8.26 10.19
C ALA A 266 1.86 7.18 9.56
N LEU A 267 1.69 6.10 10.32
CA LEU A 267 0.86 4.94 10.02
C LEU A 267 -0.17 4.72 11.13
N GLU A 268 -0.43 5.73 11.96
CA GLU A 268 -1.36 5.67 13.09
C GLU A 268 -2.74 5.17 12.67
N TYR A 269 -3.42 4.47 13.57
CA TYR A 269 -4.79 3.98 13.37
C TYR A 269 -4.95 3.04 12.15
N ASN A 270 -3.93 2.24 11.86
CA ASN A 270 -3.99 1.13 10.91
C ASN A 270 -4.19 -0.23 11.61
N GLN A 271 -4.00 -1.34 10.91
CA GLN A 271 -4.24 -2.71 11.39
C GLN A 271 -2.99 -3.59 11.20
N ILE A 272 -1.81 -3.01 11.41
CA ILE A 272 -0.52 -3.67 11.26
C ILE A 272 -0.28 -4.59 12.46
N LEU A 273 -0.41 -5.90 12.27
CA LEU A 273 -0.28 -6.88 13.36
C LEU A 273 1.16 -7.14 13.79
N SER A 274 2.13 -6.99 12.89
CA SER A 274 3.54 -7.25 13.17
C SER A 274 4.46 -6.36 12.34
N ILE A 275 5.57 -5.93 12.92
CA ILE A 275 6.63 -5.23 12.19
C ILE A 275 7.72 -6.23 11.82
N THR A 276 8.08 -6.32 10.54
CA THR A 276 9.11 -7.25 10.04
C THR A 276 10.32 -6.49 9.51
N ALA A 277 11.47 -7.18 9.45
CA ALA A 277 12.66 -6.62 8.81
C ALA A 277 12.39 -6.33 7.32
N GLY A 278 12.90 -5.22 6.83
CA GLY A 278 12.71 -4.79 5.43
C GLY A 278 11.44 -3.96 5.16
N MET A 279 10.51 -3.88 6.13
CA MET A 279 9.26 -3.12 5.99
C MET A 279 9.50 -1.62 5.78
N PHE A 280 10.55 -1.08 6.41
CA PHE A 280 10.91 0.34 6.36
C PHE A 280 12.20 0.63 5.57
N ASP A 281 12.65 -0.32 4.74
CA ASP A 281 13.86 -0.14 3.94
C ASP A 281 13.66 0.96 2.89
N GLY A 282 14.73 1.73 2.66
CA GLY A 282 14.74 2.90 1.77
C GLY A 282 14.49 4.23 2.47
N LEU A 283 14.08 4.22 3.75
CA LEU A 283 13.79 5.41 4.56
C LEU A 283 15.02 5.93 5.32
N SER A 284 16.14 6.13 4.61
CA SER A 284 17.46 6.43 5.22
C SER A 284 17.54 7.77 5.96
N SER A 285 16.68 8.74 5.62
CA SER A 285 16.63 10.07 6.25
C SER A 285 15.51 10.22 7.27
N LEU A 286 14.73 9.16 7.53
CA LEU A 286 13.57 9.23 8.40
C LEU A 286 13.99 9.53 9.83
N THR A 287 13.40 10.58 10.39
CA THR A 287 13.63 11.02 11.78
C THR A 287 12.44 10.70 12.68
N GLU A 288 11.23 10.60 12.11
CA GLU A 288 9.98 10.41 12.85
C GLU A 288 9.15 9.27 12.24
N LEU A 289 8.82 8.28 13.07
CA LEU A 289 7.95 7.17 12.70
C LEU A 289 6.86 6.99 13.75
N SER A 290 5.60 7.09 13.32
CA SER A 290 4.45 6.84 14.18
C SER A 290 3.66 5.61 13.76
N LEU A 291 3.51 4.68 14.69
CA LEU A 291 2.83 3.40 14.58
C LEU A 291 1.84 3.22 15.75
N SER A 292 1.37 4.32 16.36
CA SER A 292 0.39 4.26 17.45
C SER A 292 -0.92 3.64 16.99
N SER A 293 -1.57 2.89 17.88
CA SER A 293 -2.92 2.35 17.64
C SER A 293 -3.04 1.48 16.39
N CYS A 294 -1.98 0.75 16.02
CA CYS A 294 -1.92 -0.13 14.85
C CYS A 294 -2.31 -1.59 15.13
N ARG A 295 -2.53 -1.95 16.40
CA ARG A 295 -2.77 -3.34 16.88
C ARG A 295 -1.55 -4.25 16.84
N ILE A 296 -0.35 -3.68 16.80
CA ILE A 296 0.91 -4.44 16.70
C ILE A 296 1.06 -5.38 17.89
N GLU A 297 1.24 -6.66 17.62
CA GLU A 297 1.42 -7.71 18.62
C GLU A 297 2.88 -8.12 18.78
N SER A 298 3.69 -7.99 17.73
CA SER A 298 5.10 -8.37 17.73
C SER A 298 5.97 -7.49 16.84
N ILE A 299 7.25 -7.37 17.22
CA ILE A 299 8.30 -6.70 16.44
C ILE A 299 9.32 -7.78 16.08
N GLY A 300 9.66 -7.88 14.81
CA GLY A 300 10.66 -8.81 14.26
C GLY A 300 12.09 -8.45 14.68
N MET A 301 13.00 -9.42 14.58
CA MET A 301 14.42 -9.16 14.81
C MET A 301 14.93 -8.20 13.72
N HIS A 302 15.67 -7.16 14.10
CA HIS A 302 16.18 -6.14 13.17
C HIS A 302 15.10 -5.38 12.37
N ALA A 303 13.87 -5.32 12.89
CA ALA A 303 12.73 -4.68 12.23
C ALA A 303 13.00 -3.23 11.78
N PHE A 304 13.86 -2.50 12.49
CA PHE A 304 14.16 -1.09 12.24
C PHE A 304 15.58 -0.84 11.72
N ARG A 305 16.31 -1.88 11.25
CA ARG A 305 17.70 -1.74 10.77
C ARG A 305 17.88 -0.70 9.66
N GLY A 306 16.85 -0.50 8.82
CA GLY A 306 16.84 0.47 7.73
C GLY A 306 16.67 1.94 8.15
N LEU A 307 16.56 2.24 9.46
CA LEU A 307 16.21 3.56 9.99
C LEU A 307 17.34 4.19 10.85
N PRO A 308 18.56 4.40 10.31
CA PRO A 308 19.72 4.81 11.10
C PRO A 308 19.61 6.23 11.70
N ARG A 309 18.77 7.09 11.10
CA ARG A 309 18.56 8.49 11.50
C ARG A 309 17.32 8.70 12.37
N LEU A 310 16.60 7.64 12.70
CA LEU A 310 15.35 7.76 13.45
C LEU A 310 15.63 8.30 14.84
N THR A 311 15.10 9.47 15.14
CA THR A 311 15.20 10.10 16.46
C THR A 311 13.96 9.82 17.30
N ASN A 312 12.83 9.57 16.64
CA ASN A 312 11.51 9.46 17.24
C ASN A 312 10.72 8.28 16.68
N LEU A 313 10.28 7.41 17.60
CA LEU A 313 9.45 6.25 17.30
C LEU A 313 8.29 6.20 18.29
N GLU A 314 7.09 5.98 17.78
CA GLU A 314 5.86 5.98 18.54
C GLU A 314 5.11 4.66 18.32
N LEU A 315 4.93 3.88 19.39
CA LEU A 315 4.36 2.52 19.39
C LEU A 315 3.24 2.35 20.43
N SER A 316 2.65 3.43 20.94
CA SER A 316 1.64 3.37 21.99
C SER A 316 0.34 2.74 21.52
N LYS A 317 -0.46 2.31 22.49
CA LYS A 317 -1.80 1.77 22.26
C LYS A 317 -1.81 0.60 21.27
N ASN A 318 -0.74 -0.20 21.31
CA ASN A 318 -0.62 -1.44 20.56
C ASN A 318 -0.88 -2.65 21.49
N ASN A 319 -0.60 -3.85 21.00
CA ASN A 319 -0.86 -5.11 21.68
C ASN A 319 0.42 -5.85 22.09
N LEU A 320 1.56 -5.15 22.14
CA LEU A 320 2.86 -5.75 22.46
C LEU A 320 2.81 -6.40 23.85
N ARG A 321 3.30 -7.65 23.95
CA ARG A 321 3.27 -8.44 25.20
C ARG A 321 4.64 -8.53 25.89
N SER A 322 5.71 -8.42 25.12
CA SER A 322 7.09 -8.48 25.58
C SER A 322 7.97 -7.56 24.73
N ILE A 323 9.09 -7.14 25.30
CA ILE A 323 10.15 -6.41 24.63
C ILE A 323 11.41 -7.28 24.72
N GLU A 324 11.84 -7.82 23.58
CA GLU A 324 12.93 -8.79 23.47
C GLU A 324 14.22 -8.16 22.92
N PRO A 325 15.38 -8.83 23.06
CA PRO A 325 16.64 -8.33 22.54
C PRO A 325 16.63 -8.22 21.01
N GLY A 326 17.30 -7.20 20.49
CA GLY A 326 17.48 -7.02 19.04
C GLY A 326 16.25 -6.56 18.26
N ARG A 327 15.10 -6.33 18.91
CA ARG A 327 13.89 -5.80 18.24
C ARG A 327 14.05 -4.34 17.81
N PHE A 328 14.79 -3.54 18.59
CA PHE A 328 15.10 -2.13 18.31
C PHE A 328 16.49 -1.91 17.72
N ARG A 329 17.17 -2.99 17.31
CA ARG A 329 18.54 -2.92 16.79
C ARG A 329 18.61 -2.06 15.52
N GLY A 330 19.58 -1.16 15.48
CA GLY A 330 19.81 -0.20 14.39
C GLY A 330 19.34 1.22 14.70
N LEU A 331 18.50 1.41 15.73
CA LEU A 331 17.99 2.71 16.17
C LEU A 331 18.99 3.49 17.04
N THR A 332 20.24 3.61 16.57
CA THR A 332 21.35 4.24 17.33
C THR A 332 21.17 5.74 17.57
N SER A 333 20.42 6.41 16.71
CA SER A 333 20.11 7.85 16.81
C SER A 333 18.84 8.15 17.62
N LEU A 334 18.19 7.12 18.19
CA LEU A 334 16.90 7.28 18.85
C LEU A 334 17.07 8.03 20.17
N ARG A 335 16.42 9.19 20.28
CA ARG A 335 16.56 10.11 21.42
C ARG A 335 15.34 10.10 22.31
N SER A 336 14.18 10.06 21.70
CA SER A 336 12.92 10.14 22.41
C SER A 336 11.90 9.31 21.67
N LEU A 337 11.35 8.33 22.35
CA LEU A 337 10.15 7.68 21.91
C LEU A 337 8.97 8.58 22.39
N TYR A 338 8.11 9.16 21.53
CA TYR A 338 7.01 10.06 21.97
C TYR A 338 5.84 10.25 20.98
N ASP A 339 4.69 10.70 21.52
CA ASP A 339 3.45 11.08 20.80
C ASP A 339 3.69 12.18 19.76
N SER A 340 3.68 11.79 18.49
CA SER A 340 4.06 12.65 17.37
C SER A 340 3.06 13.76 17.03
N ALA A 341 2.05 14.00 17.86
CA ALA A 341 1.22 15.21 17.74
C ALA A 341 2.00 16.52 18.04
N ALA A 342 3.13 16.46 18.76
CA ALA A 342 3.79 17.63 19.36
C ALA A 342 4.79 18.40 18.47
N LYS A 343 5.24 17.86 17.32
CA LYS A 343 6.12 18.63 16.40
C LYS A 343 5.35 19.54 15.42
N ARG A 344 4.07 19.77 15.67
CA ARG A 344 3.21 20.71 14.93
C ARG A 344 3.48 22.19 15.18
N VAL A 345 4.58 22.56 15.85
CA VAL A 345 4.89 23.97 16.17
C VAL A 345 6.25 24.34 15.58
N LEU A 346 6.33 24.37 14.24
CA LEU A 346 7.38 25.14 13.57
C LEU A 346 7.02 26.62 13.43
N HIS A 347 5.84 27.07 13.89
CA HIS A 347 5.58 28.49 14.14
C HIS A 347 4.64 28.68 15.35
N GLN A 348 5.04 29.60 16.22
CA GLN A 348 4.38 30.09 17.46
C GLN A 348 4.61 29.31 18.75
N ARG A 349 5.56 29.84 19.53
CA ARG A 349 5.52 29.98 21.00
C ARG A 349 4.14 29.63 21.59
N LEU A 350 4.11 28.66 22.51
CA LEU A 350 3.49 28.79 23.84
C LEU A 350 3.60 27.48 24.64
N SER A 351 3.80 27.70 25.94
CA SER A 351 3.43 26.87 27.11
C SER A 351 4.13 25.53 27.35
N SER A 352 4.79 25.54 28.51
CA SER A 352 5.25 24.49 29.41
C SER A 352 4.14 23.50 29.82
N ASP A 353 3.48 22.87 28.86
CA ASP A 353 2.52 21.81 29.14
C ASP A 353 3.18 20.46 28.84
N GLU A 354 3.47 19.71 29.91
CA GLU A 354 4.02 18.34 29.87
C GLU A 354 3.01 17.37 29.23
N ARG A 355 2.77 17.51 27.92
CA ARG A 355 2.03 16.52 27.15
C ARG A 355 2.94 15.29 26.98
N LEU A 356 2.69 14.33 27.86
CA LEU A 356 3.42 13.08 28.08
C LEU A 356 3.90 12.41 26.79
N HIS A 357 5.21 12.14 26.75
CA HIS A 357 5.90 11.35 25.74
C HIS A 357 5.43 9.90 25.81
N ARG A 358 4.37 9.53 25.09
CA ARG A 358 3.68 8.23 25.27
C ARG A 358 4.06 7.24 24.17
N ASP A 359 5.14 6.50 24.31
CA ASP A 359 5.68 5.71 23.19
C ASP A 359 5.47 4.22 23.21
N LEU A 360 5.66 3.59 24.37
CA LEU A 360 5.32 2.19 24.60
C LEU A 360 4.10 2.10 25.51
N SER A 361 3.52 3.24 25.87
CA SER A 361 2.37 3.35 26.75
C SER A 361 1.12 2.64 26.19
N GLY A 362 0.26 2.16 27.08
CA GLY A 362 -1.02 1.55 26.69
C GLY A 362 -0.87 0.27 25.87
N ASN A 363 0.27 -0.43 26.01
CA ASN A 363 0.48 -1.76 25.45
C ASN A 363 0.05 -2.85 26.45
N LYS A 364 0.44 -4.11 26.19
CA LYS A 364 0.18 -5.26 27.07
C LYS A 364 1.48 -5.84 27.62
N VAL A 365 2.54 -5.03 27.69
CA VAL A 365 3.90 -5.49 28.03
C VAL A 365 3.89 -6.04 29.45
N LYS A 366 4.27 -7.29 29.59
CA LYS A 366 4.43 -7.98 30.89
C LYS A 366 5.89 -8.13 31.27
N THR A 367 6.73 -8.42 30.28
CA THR A 367 8.14 -8.76 30.46
C THR A 367 9.03 -7.93 29.54
N ILE A 368 10.16 -7.49 30.08
CA ILE A 368 11.24 -6.83 29.34
C ILE A 368 12.49 -7.67 29.61
N THR A 369 13.06 -8.24 28.54
CA THR A 369 14.21 -9.13 28.65
C THR A 369 15.51 -8.32 28.72
N GLN A 370 16.54 -8.82 29.41
CA GLN A 370 17.87 -8.22 29.40
C GLN A 370 18.36 -8.07 27.95
N GLY A 371 18.90 -6.89 27.63
CA GLY A 371 19.38 -6.56 26.29
C GLY A 371 18.31 -6.05 25.32
N ALA A 372 17.08 -5.88 25.78
CA ALA A 372 15.98 -5.33 24.98
C ALA A 372 16.27 -3.92 24.42
N PHE A 373 17.07 -3.12 25.14
CA PHE A 373 17.38 -1.74 24.80
C PHE A 373 18.87 -1.45 24.58
N ASP A 374 19.73 -2.47 24.48
CA ASP A 374 21.20 -2.31 24.48
C ASP A 374 21.72 -1.37 23.38
N ASP A 375 21.05 -1.36 22.22
CA ASP A 375 21.45 -0.55 21.07
C ASP A 375 20.99 0.92 21.19
N LEU A 376 20.20 1.29 22.20
CA LEU A 376 19.53 2.59 22.34
C LEU A 376 20.32 3.56 23.23
N THR A 377 21.64 3.64 23.05
CA THR A 377 22.55 4.42 23.91
C THR A 377 22.26 5.94 23.95
N SER A 378 21.60 6.47 22.92
CA SER A 378 21.17 7.87 22.82
C SER A 378 19.81 8.17 23.49
N LEU A 379 19.13 7.15 23.99
CA LEU A 379 17.75 7.27 24.47
C LEU A 379 17.69 8.01 25.80
N ALA A 380 17.00 9.14 25.81
CA ALA A 380 16.92 10.01 26.98
C ALA A 380 15.65 9.78 27.81
N LYS A 381 14.57 9.27 27.21
CA LYS A 381 13.28 9.09 27.87
C LYS A 381 12.58 7.83 27.36
N ILE A 382 11.93 7.11 28.27
CA ILE A 382 11.10 5.94 27.98
C ILE A 382 9.76 6.08 28.72
N ASP A 383 8.64 5.86 28.05
CA ASP A 383 7.32 5.76 28.65
C ASP A 383 6.68 4.38 28.42
N LEU A 384 6.69 3.60 29.50
CA LEU A 384 6.09 2.28 29.60
C LEU A 384 4.77 2.34 30.39
N SER A 385 4.13 3.50 30.51
CA SER A 385 2.88 3.65 31.26
C SER A 385 1.74 2.77 30.74
N ASP A 386 0.77 2.50 31.59
CA ASP A 386 -0.44 1.75 31.24
C ASP A 386 -0.14 0.40 30.56
N ASN A 387 0.86 -0.32 31.07
CA ASN A 387 1.22 -1.67 30.66
C ASN A 387 0.86 -2.70 31.75
N ARG A 388 1.44 -3.90 31.69
CA ARG A 388 1.19 -5.01 32.63
C ARG A 388 2.47 -5.47 33.34
N ILE A 389 3.44 -4.57 33.50
CA ILE A 389 4.75 -4.86 34.10
C ILE A 389 4.56 -5.08 35.60
N LYS A 390 4.91 -6.28 36.07
CA LYS A 390 4.82 -6.64 37.50
C LYS A 390 6.12 -6.41 38.25
N ALA A 391 7.24 -6.67 37.59
CA ALA A 391 8.57 -6.52 38.11
C ALA A 391 9.57 -6.34 36.96
N LEU A 392 10.74 -5.80 37.27
CA LEU A 392 11.90 -5.79 36.40
C LEU A 392 12.75 -6.99 36.84
N ASP A 393 12.47 -8.15 36.26
CA ASP A 393 12.92 -9.45 36.78
C ASP A 393 14.46 -9.65 36.69
N GLN A 394 15.18 -8.78 35.98
CA GLN A 394 16.64 -8.88 35.82
C GLN A 394 17.35 -7.55 36.15
N PRO A 395 18.45 -7.59 36.94
CA PRO A 395 19.30 -6.42 37.15
C PRO A 395 19.91 -5.96 35.81
N GLY A 396 20.03 -4.64 35.64
CA GLY A 396 20.79 -4.06 34.53
C GLY A 396 20.10 -3.98 33.18
N ILE A 397 18.77 -4.15 33.12
CA ILE A 397 17.97 -3.99 31.89
C ILE A 397 18.18 -2.63 31.22
N PHE A 398 18.55 -1.59 31.99
CA PHE A 398 18.79 -0.24 31.51
C PHE A 398 20.25 0.22 31.60
N ASP A 399 21.21 -0.67 31.91
CA ASP A 399 22.60 -0.27 32.19
C ASP A 399 23.30 0.35 30.96
N ASN A 400 22.94 -0.11 29.76
CA ASN A 400 23.49 0.39 28.50
C ASN A 400 22.86 1.72 28.04
N LEU A 401 21.82 2.22 28.73
CA LEU A 401 21.14 3.46 28.40
C LEU A 401 21.79 4.65 29.10
N SER A 402 23.03 4.96 28.75
CA SER A 402 23.85 6.01 29.39
C SER A 402 23.24 7.41 29.33
N SER A 403 22.33 7.66 28.39
CA SER A 403 21.67 8.96 28.21
C SER A 403 20.31 9.04 28.92
N LEU A 404 19.85 7.97 29.56
CA LEU A 404 18.49 7.89 30.10
C LEU A 404 18.32 8.85 31.28
N GLN A 405 17.32 9.71 31.18
CA GLN A 405 16.99 10.72 32.19
C GLN A 405 15.62 10.49 32.82
N ARG A 406 14.65 9.97 32.07
CA ARG A 406 13.26 9.80 32.53
C ARG A 406 12.69 8.46 32.13
N LEU A 407 12.11 7.75 33.10
CA LEU A 407 11.38 6.50 32.90
C LEU A 407 9.97 6.64 33.48
N VAL A 408 8.95 6.47 32.65
CA VAL A 408 7.55 6.53 33.09
C VAL A 408 6.99 5.11 33.16
N LEU A 409 6.51 4.71 34.34
CA LEU A 409 5.94 3.40 34.65
C LEU A 409 4.50 3.49 35.20
N LYS A 410 3.92 4.69 35.29
CA LYS A 410 2.55 4.94 35.76
C LYS A 410 1.56 3.92 35.18
N GLY A 411 0.60 3.46 35.99
CA GLY A 411 -0.44 2.54 35.50
C GLY A 411 0.02 1.09 35.32
N ASN A 412 1.21 0.73 35.79
CA ASN A 412 1.68 -0.66 35.85
C ASN A 412 1.54 -1.26 37.27
N PRO A 413 1.33 -2.59 37.38
CA PRO A 413 1.34 -3.29 38.67
C PRO A 413 2.62 -3.08 39.51
N ILE A 414 3.78 -2.86 38.87
CA ILE A 414 5.05 -2.58 39.57
C ILE A 414 4.98 -1.33 40.48
N CYS A 415 4.12 -0.36 40.14
CA CYS A 415 3.97 0.86 40.94
C CYS A 415 3.04 0.67 42.15
N ALA A 416 2.25 -0.42 42.21
CA ALA A 416 1.25 -0.63 43.27
C ALA A 416 1.85 -0.82 44.67
N ASN A 417 3.11 -1.25 44.75
CA ASN A 417 3.83 -1.50 46.00
C ASN A 417 4.78 -0.37 46.39
N LEU A 418 4.81 0.74 45.64
CA LEU A 418 5.65 1.88 45.97
C LEU A 418 4.94 2.78 47.00
N PRO A 419 5.65 3.26 48.03
CA PRO A 419 5.07 4.18 49.00
C PRO A 419 4.56 5.44 48.28
N THR A 420 3.33 5.83 48.62
CA THR A 420 2.56 6.96 48.06
C THR A 420 3.08 8.34 48.48
N VAL A 421 4.18 8.41 49.25
CA VAL A 421 4.64 9.64 49.87
C VAL A 421 5.73 10.31 49.01
N GLY A 422 5.32 11.34 48.27
CA GLY A 422 6.13 12.48 47.81
C GLY A 422 7.49 12.15 47.18
N LEU A 423 7.51 11.83 45.89
CA LEU A 423 8.75 11.55 45.16
C LEU A 423 8.79 12.32 43.83
N ASP A 424 8.98 13.63 43.93
CA ASP A 424 9.79 14.43 42.98
C ASP A 424 11.31 14.17 43.21
N ARG A 425 11.67 12.99 43.74
CA ARG A 425 13.04 12.57 43.99
C ARG A 425 13.26 11.18 43.39
N PRO A 426 14.47 10.88 42.88
CA PRO A 426 14.80 9.57 42.33
C PRO A 426 14.47 8.50 43.38
N THR A 427 13.51 7.64 43.05
CA THR A 427 13.09 6.52 43.89
C THR A 427 14.30 5.61 44.10
N ARG A 428 14.98 5.81 45.23
CA ARG A 428 16.00 4.87 45.70
C ARG A 428 15.34 3.49 45.78
N LYS A 429 15.78 2.59 44.88
CA LYS A 429 15.61 1.13 44.87
C LYS A 429 14.36 0.55 44.19
N MET A 430 14.20 0.79 42.90
CA MET A 430 13.83 -0.34 42.02
C MET A 430 15.12 -1.00 41.54
N ASN A 431 15.28 -2.29 41.80
CA ASN A 431 16.44 -3.04 41.32
C ASN A 431 16.51 -2.96 39.78
N GLY A 432 17.70 -2.68 39.24
CA GLY A 432 17.94 -2.64 37.79
C GLY A 432 17.72 -1.29 37.10
N ILE A 433 17.43 -0.20 37.83
CA ILE A 433 17.35 1.17 37.29
C ILE A 433 18.55 2.00 37.76
N PRO A 434 19.27 2.69 36.85
CA PRO A 434 20.37 3.58 37.23
C PRO A 434 19.90 4.72 38.16
N ALA A 435 20.71 5.06 39.17
CA ALA A 435 20.34 6.01 40.22
C ALA A 435 20.08 7.46 39.74
N HIS A 436 20.56 7.82 38.56
CA HIS A 436 20.39 9.15 37.96
C HIS A 436 19.07 9.29 37.18
N VAL A 437 18.33 8.20 36.97
CA VAL A 437 17.10 8.18 36.19
C VAL A 437 15.91 8.63 37.05
N TYR A 438 15.14 9.59 36.54
CA TYR A 438 13.89 10.03 37.14
C TYR A 438 12.75 9.06 36.81
N VAL A 439 12.21 8.37 37.81
CA VAL A 439 11.14 7.37 37.62
C VAL A 439 9.78 7.94 38.03
N VAL A 440 8.81 7.89 37.12
CA VAL A 440 7.42 8.34 37.34
C VAL A 440 6.50 7.13 37.50
N CYS A 441 5.85 6.97 38.66
CA CYS A 441 5.01 5.80 38.96
C CYS A 441 3.59 6.12 39.46
N TYR A 442 3.23 7.40 39.61
CA TYR A 442 1.96 7.85 40.21
C TYR A 442 0.98 8.41 39.18
#